data_AF-A0ABD5DYE4-F1
#
_entry.id   AF-A0ABD5DYE4-F1
#
_cell.length_a   1.000
_cell.length_b   1.000
_cell.length_c   1.000
_cell.angle_alpha   90.00
_cell.angle_beta   90.00
_cell.angle_gamma   90.00
#
_symmetry.space_group_name_H-M   'P 1'
#
loop_
_entity.id
_entity.type
_entity.pdbx_description
1 polymer ?
#
loop_
_entity_poly.entity_id
_entity_poly.type
_entity_poly.pdbx_seq_one_letter_code
_entity_poly.pdbx_strand_id
1 'polypeptide(L)' 'HVLIRSCANYPGLDSRYFRVAIRSAEENDQLLVALRRVLA' A
#
# COMPACT_ATOMS: atom_id res chain seq x y z
N HIS A 1 10.24 -6.80 -4.30
CA HIS A 1 9.32 -6.97 -3.15
C HIS A 1 8.66 -5.62 -2.85
N VAL A 2 7.36 -5.58 -2.60
CA VAL A 2 6.61 -4.35 -2.28
C VAL A 2 6.21 -4.40 -0.80
N LEU A 3 6.73 -3.47 0.01
CA LEU A 3 6.38 -3.34 1.43
C LEU A 3 5.54 -2.07 1.62
N ILE A 4 4.41 -2.21 2.30
CA ILE A 4 3.52 -1.09 2.68
C ILE A 4 3.36 -1.03 4.20
N ARG A 5 2.93 0.11 4.74
CA ARG A 5 2.75 0.29 6.19
C ARG A 5 1.29 0.07 6.57
N SER A 6 1.02 -0.96 7.38
CA SER A 6 -0.27 -1.09 8.08
C SER A 6 -0.45 0.06 9.07
N CYS A 7 -1.65 0.64 9.09
CA CYS A 7 -2.03 1.73 9.98
C CYS A 7 -2.96 1.30 11.12
N ALA A 8 -3.20 0.01 11.30
CA ALA A 8 -4.08 -0.51 12.36
C ALA A 8 -3.62 -0.15 13.79
N ASN A 9 -2.38 0.30 13.97
CA ASN A 9 -1.82 0.69 15.26
C ASN A 9 -2.01 2.19 15.59
N TYR A 10 -2.67 2.97 14.73
CA TYR A 10 -2.99 4.37 14.97
C TYR A 10 -4.39 4.51 15.58
N PRO A 11 -4.60 5.36 16.61
CA PRO A 11 -5.93 5.58 17.18
C PRO A 11 -6.95 5.99 16.11
N GLY A 12 -8.11 5.32 16.10
CA GLY A 12 -9.17 5.57 15.13
C GLY A 12 -9.00 4.89 13.76
N LEU A 13 -7.89 4.17 13.53
CA LEU A 13 -7.67 3.37 12.33
C LEU A 13 -7.71 1.88 12.67
N ASP A 14 -8.13 1.07 11.70
CA ASP A 14 -8.21 -0.39 11.81
C ASP A 14 -7.41 -1.10 10.69
N SER A 15 -7.54 -2.43 10.61
CA SER A 15 -6.85 -3.27 9.63
C SER A 15 -7.12 -2.95 8.15
N ARG A 16 -8.08 -2.07 7.84
CA ARG A 16 -8.39 -1.63 6.48
C ARG A 16 -7.53 -0.46 6.01
N TYR A 17 -6.78 0.17 6.91
CA TYR A 17 -6.00 1.37 6.61
C TYR A 17 -4.53 1.05 6.38
N PHE A 18 -4.00 1.55 5.27
CA PHE A 18 -2.61 1.41 4.86
C PHE A 18 -2.07 2.74 4.36
N ARG A 19 -0.76 2.94 4.49
CA ARG A 19 -0.04 4.05 3.87
C ARG A 19 1.09 3.51 2.98
N VAL A 20 1.27 4.17 1.84
CA VAL A 20 2.33 3.92 0.88
C VAL A 20 3.16 5.19 0.68
N ALA A 21 4.45 5.04 0.39
CA ALA A 21 5.29 6.17 0.00
C ALA A 21 5.13 6.45 -1.50
N ILE A 22 5.21 7.72 -1.90
CA ILE A 22 5.36 8.09 -3.32
C ILE A 22 6.84 7.91 -3.69
N ARG A 23 7.12 7.08 -4.70
CA ARG A 23 8.48 6.73 -5.14
C ARG A 23 8.70 7.05 -6.62
N SER A 24 9.72 6.48 -7.26
CA SER A 24 9.91 6.62 -8.70
C SER A 24 8.71 6.08 -9.48
N ALA A 25 8.56 6.49 -10.74
CA ALA A 25 7.46 6.03 -11.58
C ALA A 25 7.43 4.50 -11.69
N GLU A 26 8.59 3.87 -11.92
CA GLU A 26 8.74 2.43 -12.06
C GLU A 26 8.34 1.68 -10.78
N GLU A 27 8.72 2.21 -9.61
CA GLU A 27 8.36 1.61 -8.32
C GLU A 27 6.87 1.76 -8.03
N ASN A 28 6.27 2.91 -8.38
CA ASN A 28 4.84 3.14 -8.24
C ASN A 28 4.02 2.23 -9.18
N ASP A 29 4.49 2.00 -10.41
CA ASP A 29 3.84 1.08 -11.35
C ASP A 29 3.83 -0.37 -10.83
N GLN A 30 4.92 -0.83 -10.22
CA GLN A 30 4.97 -2.14 -9.57
C GLN A 30 3.94 -2.26 -8.43
N LEU A 31 3.79 -1.22 -7.60
CA LEU A 31 2.77 -1.18 -6.56
C LEU A 31 1.36 -1.23 -7.15
N LEU A 32 1.07 -0.45 -8.20
CA LEU A 32 -0.24 -0.41 -8.85
C LEU A 32 -0.61 -1.77 -9.47
N VAL A 33 0.33 -2.45 -10.12
CA VAL A 33 0.11 -3.81 -10.65
C VAL A 33 -0.20 -4.80 -9.52
N ALA A 34 0.54 -4.74 -8.41
CA ALA A 34 0.30 -5.63 -7.27
C ALA A 34 -1.08 -5.39 -6.64
N LEU A 35 -1.47 -4.12 -6.42
CA LEU A 35 -2.78 -3.76 -5.88
C LEU A 35 -3.92 -4.22 -6.79
N ARG A 36 -3.80 -4.02 -8.10
CA ARG A 36 -4.81 -4.50 -9.07
C ARG A 36 -4.99 -6.01 -9.05
N ARG A 37 -3.94 -6.80 -8.78
CA ARG A 37 -4.03 -8.27 -8.70
C ARG A 37 -4.79 -8.78 -7.47
N VAL A 38 -4.77 -8.04 -6.36
CA VAL A 38 -5.36 -8.50 -5.09
C VAL A 38 -6.71 -7.85 -4.80
N LEU A 39 -7.04 -6.75 -5.47
CA LEU A 39 -8.31 -6.02 -5.34
C LEU A 39 -9.29 -6.24 -6.51
N ALA A 40 -8.86 -6.92 -7.57
CA ALA A 40 -9.75 -7.38 -8.64
C ALA A 40 -10.47 -8.67 -8.21
#